data_AF-A0A2M9P1W9-F1
#
_entry.id   AF-A0A2M9P1W9-F1
#
_cell.length_a   1.000
_cell.length_b   1.000
_cell.length_c   1.000
_cell.angle_alpha   90.00
_cell.angle_beta   90.00
_cell.angle_gamma   90.00
#
_symmetry.space_group_name_H-M   'P 1'
#
loop_
_entity.id
_entity.type
_entity.pdbx_description
1 polymer ?
#
loop_
_entity_poly.entity_id
_entity_poly.type
_entity_poly.pdbx_seq_one_letter_code
_entity_poly.pdbx_strand_id
1 'polypeptide(L)'
;ARNLGAKWFYTFRKVILPIIMPGVLAGTLLAFIESVGEFPTSVLLYTISNRPISIEIMNQLRMFNMGQAAAYGMIQITLIVIVLFISNKFFGIKAEKAL
;
A
#
# COMPACT_ATOMS: atom_id res chain seq x y z
N ALA A 1 -4.03 -13.94 29.88
CA ALA A 1 -2.88 -13.01 30.06
C ALA A 1 -3.11 -12.03 31.21
N ARG A 2 -4.12 -11.14 31.15
CA ARG A 2 -4.44 -10.23 32.28
C ARG A 2 -4.82 -10.97 33.57
N ASN A 3 -5.63 -12.03 33.49
CA ASN A 3 -5.97 -12.88 34.64
C ASN A 3 -4.77 -13.65 35.22
N LEU A 4 -3.64 -13.69 34.51
CA LEU A 4 -2.37 -14.31 34.95
C LEU A 4 -1.35 -13.25 35.42
N GLY A 5 -1.79 -12.02 35.72
CA GLY A 5 -0.93 -10.93 36.21
C GLY A 5 -0.10 -10.19 35.14
N ALA A 6 -0.33 -10.45 33.85
CA ALA A 6 0.43 -9.79 32.80
C ALA A 6 0.03 -8.31 32.61
N LYS A 7 1.03 -7.41 32.55
CA LYS A 7 0.85 -5.98 32.25
C LYS A 7 0.21 -5.77 30.87
N TRP A 8 -0.48 -4.64 30.67
CA TRP A 8 -1.22 -4.33 29.43
C TRP A 8 -0.33 -4.38 28.18
N PHE A 9 0.84 -3.74 28.23
CA PHE A 9 1.78 -3.71 27.09
C PHE A 9 2.27 -5.11 26.68
N TYR A 10 2.51 -5.99 27.66
CA TYR A 10 2.88 -7.39 27.41
C TYR A 10 1.74 -8.15 26.72
N THR A 11 0.51 -7.97 27.20
CA THR A 11 -0.69 -8.60 26.61
C THR A 11 -0.93 -8.11 25.19
N PHE A 12 -0.81 -6.80 24.94
CA PHE A 12 -0.97 -6.22 23.61
C PHE A 12 0.03 -6.82 22.61
N ARG A 13 1.33 -6.73 22.90
CA ARG A 13 2.36 -7.16 21.94
C ARG A 13 2.41 -8.67 21.73
N LYS A 14 2.16 -9.47 22.77
CA LYS A 14 2.34 -10.93 22.73
C LYS A 14 1.06 -11.70 22.39
N VAL A 15 -0.13 -11.10 22.59
CA VAL A 15 -1.42 -11.76 22.35
C VAL A 15 -2.22 -11.02 21.29
N ILE A 16 -2.52 -9.73 21.50
CA ILE A 16 -3.43 -8.99 20.61
C ILE A 16 -2.79 -8.76 19.24
N LEU A 17 -1.60 -8.18 19.21
CA LEU A 17 -0.87 -7.82 17.99
C LEU A 17 -0.72 -8.99 17.01
N PRO A 18 -0.22 -10.18 17.39
CA PRO A 18 -0.09 -11.31 16.46
C PRO A 18 -1.45 -11.83 15.95
N ILE A 19 -2.51 -11.74 16.76
CA ILE A 19 -3.86 -12.17 16.36
C ILE A 19 -4.44 -11.23 15.30
N ILE A 20 -4.28 -9.91 15.46
CA ILE A 20 -4.79 -8.91 14.50
C ILE A 20 -3.83 -8.65 13.33
N MET A 21 -2.58 -9.11 13.41
CA MET A 21 -1.53 -8.90 12.42
C MET A 21 -1.96 -9.16 10.97
N PRO A 22 -2.65 -10.27 10.63
CA PRO A 22 -3.09 -10.48 9.24
C PRO A 22 -4.04 -9.38 8.75
N GLY A 23 -4.93 -8.88 9.61
CA GLY A 23 -5.84 -7.77 9.28
C GLY A 23 -5.11 -6.43 9.14
N VAL A 24 -4.15 -6.15 10.03
CA VAL A 24 -3.31 -4.93 9.96
C VAL A 24 -2.50 -4.92 8.66
N LEU A 25 -1.93 -6.06 8.27
CA LEU A 25 -1.16 -6.20 7.04
C LEU A 25 -2.05 -5.99 5.79
N ALA A 26 -3.25 -6.58 5.77
CA ALA A 26 -4.20 -6.38 4.69
C ALA A 26 -4.62 -4.90 4.56
N GLY A 27 -4.94 -4.24 5.67
CA GLY A 27 -5.26 -2.81 5.68
C GLY A 27 -4.10 -1.92 5.25
N THR A 28 -2.88 -2.27 5.67
CA THR A 28 -1.66 -1.54 5.26
C THR A 28 -1.40 -1.68 3.77
N LEU A 29 -1.60 -2.87 3.21
CA LEU A 29 -1.46 -3.12 1.78
C LEU A 29 -2.46 -2.30 0.96
N LEU A 30 -3.73 -2.27 1.39
CA LEU A 30 -4.76 -1.45 0.74
C LEU A 30 -4.41 0.03 0.80
N ALA A 31 -4.02 0.54 1.97
CA ALA A 31 -3.60 1.93 2.14
C ALA A 31 -2.38 2.28 1.27
N PHE A 32 -1.43 1.35 1.11
CA PHE A 32 -0.27 1.53 0.24
C PHE A 32 -0.67 1.65 -1.23
N ILE A 33 -1.55 0.77 -1.73
CA ILE A 33 -2.01 0.79 -3.12
C ILE A 33 -2.74 2.10 -3.42
N GLU A 34 -3.64 2.52 -2.54
CA GLU A 34 -4.34 3.80 -2.64
C GLU A 34 -3.37 4.98 -2.62
N SER A 35 -2.39 4.97 -1.71
CA SER A 35 -1.40 6.04 -1.60
C SER A 35 -0.50 6.16 -2.83
N VAL A 36 -0.17 5.06 -3.52
CA VAL A 36 0.64 5.09 -4.74
C VAL A 36 -0.15 5.64 -5.93
N GLY A 37 -1.45 5.38 -5.98
CA GLY A 37 -2.37 5.90 -7.00
C GLY A 37 -2.89 7.30 -6.73
N GLU A 38 -2.55 7.88 -5.58
CA GLU A 38 -3.06 9.17 -5.14
C GLU A 38 -2.63 10.29 -6.09
N PHE A 39 -3.59 11.13 -6.47
CA PHE A 39 -3.37 12.28 -7.35
C PHE A 39 -3.87 13.61 -6.75
N PRO A 40 -5.09 13.69 -6.15
CA PRO A 40 -5.65 14.97 -5.71
C PRO A 40 -4.82 15.74 -4.67
N THR A 41 -4.25 15.04 -3.70
CA THR A 41 -3.39 15.61 -2.65
C THR A 41 -2.01 15.90 -3.24
N SER A 42 -1.50 14.97 -4.04
CA SER A 42 -0.22 15.07 -4.73
C SER A 42 -0.14 16.31 -5.62
N VAL A 43 -1.18 16.65 -6.38
CA VAL A 43 -1.17 17.83 -7.28
C VAL A 43 -1.14 19.14 -6.50
N LEU A 44 -1.63 19.15 -5.26
CA LEU A 44 -1.61 20.33 -4.40
C LEU A 44 -0.27 20.51 -3.66
N LEU A 45 0.44 19.43 -3.37
CA LEU A 45 1.64 19.43 -2.52
C LEU A 45 2.96 19.19 -3.27
N TYR A 46 2.92 18.74 -4.52
CA TYR A 46 4.15 18.45 -5.25
C TYR A 46 4.95 19.72 -5.57
N THR A 47 6.25 19.52 -5.66
CA THR A 47 7.27 20.49 -6.03
C THR A 47 8.16 19.85 -7.09
N ILE A 48 9.15 20.58 -7.59
CA ILE A 48 10.09 20.06 -8.62
C ILE A 48 10.91 18.89 -8.08
N SER A 49 11.20 18.85 -6.77
CA SER A 49 12.05 17.83 -6.15
C SER A 49 11.32 16.53 -5.77
N ASN A 50 9.99 16.54 -5.66
CA ASN A 50 9.21 15.40 -5.14
C ASN A 50 8.03 15.02 -6.04
N ARG A 51 8.27 14.87 -7.35
CA ARG A 51 7.24 14.55 -8.34
C ARG A 51 6.79 13.08 -8.25
N PRO A 52 5.53 12.80 -7.87
CA PRO A 52 4.98 11.44 -7.91
C PRO A 52 4.73 10.98 -9.35
N ILE A 53 4.73 9.66 -9.56
CA ILE A 53 4.48 9.05 -10.88
C ILE A 53 3.12 9.50 -11.44
N SER A 54 2.09 9.59 -10.60
CA SER A 54 0.75 10.06 -10.97
C SER A 54 0.75 11.48 -11.57
N ILE A 55 1.63 12.36 -11.08
CA ILE A 55 1.77 13.73 -11.61
C ILE A 55 2.49 13.71 -12.96
N GLU A 56 3.51 12.87 -13.13
CA GLU A 56 4.22 12.77 -14.40
C GLU A 56 3.34 12.19 -15.51
N ILE A 57 2.48 11.21 -15.20
CA ILE A 57 1.46 10.71 -16.14
C ILE A 57 0.58 11.88 -16.62
N MET A 58 0.08 12.69 -15.70
CA MET A 58 -0.74 13.87 -16.03
C MET A 58 0.04 14.91 -16.85
N ASN A 59 1.30 15.18 -16.50
CA ASN A 59 2.15 16.11 -17.22
C ASN A 59 2.31 15.68 -18.69
N GLN A 60 2.59 14.40 -18.91
CA GLN A 60 2.79 13.86 -20.25
C GLN A 60 1.49 13.79 -21.07
N LEU A 61 0.35 13.52 -20.42
CA LEU A 61 -0.96 13.63 -21.05
C LEU A 61 -1.25 15.07 -21.52
N ARG A 62 -0.91 16.08 -20.71
CA ARG A 62 -1.07 17.50 -21.08
C ARG A 62 -0.17 17.91 -22.24
N MET A 63 1.00 17.28 -22.37
CA MET A 63 1.92 17.47 -23.49
C MET A 63 1.53 16.63 -24.73
N PHE A 64 0.40 15.93 -24.70
CA PHE A 64 -0.04 14.99 -25.75
C PHE A 64 0.94 13.83 -26.02
N ASN A 65 1.87 13.56 -25.11
CA ASN A 65 2.85 12.48 -25.18
C ASN A 65 2.24 11.16 -24.66
N MET A 66 1.26 10.62 -25.39
CA MET A 66 0.52 9.41 -24.97
C MET A 66 1.43 8.19 -24.74
N GLY A 67 2.47 8.02 -25.55
CA GLY A 67 3.41 6.91 -25.39
C GLY A 67 4.21 6.98 -24.08
N GLN A 68 4.63 8.18 -23.68
CA GLN A 68 5.35 8.38 -22.42
C GLN A 68 4.40 8.24 -21.23
N ALA A 69 3.19 8.81 -21.31
CA ALA A 69 2.16 8.64 -20.29
C ALA A 69 1.83 7.15 -20.04
N ALA A 70 1.67 6.37 -21.11
CA ALA A 70 1.44 4.93 -21.03
C ALA A 70 2.63 4.18 -20.39
N ALA A 71 3.87 4.57 -20.72
CA ALA A 71 5.06 3.97 -20.12
C ALA A 71 5.11 4.19 -18.60
N TYR A 72 4.83 5.41 -18.12
CA TYR A 72 4.72 5.68 -16.68
C TYR A 72 3.60 4.88 -16.01
N GLY A 73 2.44 4.77 -16.67
CA GLY A 73 1.33 3.94 -16.19
C GLY A 73 1.72 2.46 -16.06
N MET A 74 2.45 1.91 -17.05
CA MET A 74 2.94 0.52 -17.00
C MET A 74 3.92 0.29 -15.84
N ILE A 75 4.81 1.25 -15.58
CA ILE A 75 5.72 1.21 -14.43
C ILE A 75 4.93 1.19 -13.13
N GLN A 76 3.92 2.06 -12.99
CA GLN A 76 3.08 2.14 -11.79
C GLN A 76 2.28 0.84 -11.56
N ILE A 77 1.66 0.30 -12.60
CA ILE A 77 0.91 -0.97 -12.52
C ILE A 77 1.86 -2.12 -12.15
N THR A 78 3.04 -2.17 -12.77
CA THR A 78 4.03 -3.21 -12.50
C THR A 78 4.52 -3.15 -11.05
N LEU A 79 4.74 -1.94 -10.50
CA LEU A 79 5.06 -1.75 -9.09
C LEU A 79 3.97 -2.34 -8.18
N ILE A 80 2.71 -2.02 -8.46
CA ILE A 80 1.56 -2.54 -7.68
C ILE A 80 1.49 -4.07 -7.77
N VAL A 81 1.66 -4.64 -8.96
CA VAL A 81 1.67 -6.10 -9.18
C VAL A 81 2.82 -6.75 -8.40
N ILE A 82 4.02 -6.18 -8.40
CA ILE A 82 5.16 -6.69 -7.62
C ILE A 82 4.83 -6.67 -6.12
N VAL A 83 4.28 -5.58 -5.61
CA VAL A 83 3.92 -5.46 -4.19
C VAL A 83 2.82 -6.46 -3.82
N LEU A 84 1.80 -6.62 -4.66
CA LEU A 84 0.76 -7.63 -4.47
C LEU A 84 1.33 -9.05 -4.53
N PHE A 85 2.24 -9.34 -5.46
CA PHE A 85 2.85 -10.65 -5.59
C PHE A 85 3.71 -11.00 -4.37
N ILE A 86 4.53 -10.06 -3.91
CA ILE A 86 5.30 -10.19 -2.67
C ILE A 86 4.35 -10.41 -1.49
N SER A 87 3.31 -9.58 -1.37
CA SER A 87 2.34 -9.69 -0.28
C SER A 87 1.66 -11.07 -0.26
N ASN A 88 1.20 -11.55 -1.41
CA ASN A 88 0.61 -12.88 -1.55
C ASN A 88 1.60 -14.00 -1.19
N LYS A 89 2.85 -13.89 -1.64
CA LYS A 89 3.89 -14.91 -1.38
C LYS A 89 4.31 -14.98 0.09
N PHE A 90 4.48 -13.84 0.75
CA PHE A 90 4.98 -13.79 2.14
C PHE A 90 3.87 -13.93 3.18
N PHE A 91 2.68 -13.40 2.90
CA PHE A 91 1.60 -13.34 3.90
C PHE A 91 0.47 -14.32 3.64
N GLY A 92 0.50 -15.04 2.50
CA GLY A 92 -0.41 -16.15 2.19
C GLY A 92 -1.79 -15.88 2.72
N ILE A 93 -2.42 -14.80 2.21
CA ILE A 93 -3.75 -14.36 2.61
C ILE A 93 -4.70 -15.52 2.28
N LYS A 94 -4.81 -16.48 3.21
CA LYS A 94 -5.84 -17.50 3.25
C LYS A 94 -7.12 -16.75 3.58
N ALA A 95 -7.68 -16.09 2.56
CA ALA A 95 -9.05 -15.62 2.56
C ALA A 95 -10.06 -16.78 2.69
N GLU A 96 -9.59 -18.04 2.77
CA GLU A 96 -10.39 -19.25 2.62
C GLU A 96 -10.66 -20.03 3.91
N LYS A 97 -10.28 -19.55 5.12
CA LYS A 97 -10.59 -20.28 6.38
C LYS A 97 -11.22 -19.41 7.47
N ALA A 98 -12.10 -18.49 7.08
CA ALA A 98 -12.89 -17.69 8.01
C ALA A 98 -14.41 -17.79 7.75
N LEU A 99 -14.86 -18.84 7.05
CA LEU A 99 -16.26 -19.27 6.98
C LEU A 99 -16.35 -20.73 7.41
#